data_AF-A0A4C1Z5D5-F1
#
_entry.id   AF-A0A4C1Z5D5-F1
#
_cell.length_a   1.000
_cell.length_b   1.000
_cell.length_c   1.000
_cell.angle_alpha   90.00
_cell.angle_beta   90.00
_cell.angle_gamma   90.00
#
_symmetry.space_group_name_H-M   'P 1'
#
loop_
_entity.id
_entity.type
_entity.pdbx_description
1 polymer ?
#
loop_
_entity_poly.entity_id
_entity_poly.type
_entity_poly.pdbx_seq_one_letter_code
_entity_poly.pdbx_strand_id
1 'polypeptide(L)'
;MSTRKRSGSGSKRHLKEKVVQIYESFFRGEDLTSDNPTFWDEFFLLKPKIPQLEAEIHKLSSEQLFNMKDNINLLITQCIEMLGQEHHIRLVYALQTLSAVLTTMYQRVTQDTSINLKIILLGVDNAEIKMQKLFEHCSTMLLGDFPESLKSMILKLLLVIATGLDNIDENPLVEYLMMNSLFEPLIQLLSTSTERQPHGYDVVTLLMFLVNYKKQESANPYVVKLSILDDELALNGYGQVITACLNDYVLSVFGGNQGVNSGGGGWLSSLTSMVGGIFLTSNETQPLIRGQRCSGGEESMLLALYEAVHLNRNFTTTLAHSSSAAASTPPSPPATLPPHQVQLYRLPMRHRKIVPEEPPSQPLASTLIDLLVEFMMCHLLKNFPGELYTLCVGVLLRLLSYQKRCRVRLARDWRPLWAALIALLKYLVSNESTVLRRHNIFMISQQGYYAISEYTEKKNMELNCSAISAHQSDFYTALRFSTGDGEYKADALRLANCLVNVRAIVQHFSPKIESWLSQQNLSTPTEDQILEIVRKNYDSLILKLQEGLEAYERYTEREQWPLLSKLREAAATGARHQLTADALHHHTAAALSHYTALR
;
A
#
# COMPACT_ATOMS: atom_id res chain seq x y z
N MET A 1 -47.54 -68.59 -23.26
CA MET A 1 -47.57 -67.90 -21.94
C MET A 1 -46.67 -66.68 -22.05
N SER A 2 -47.28 -65.50 -22.22
CA SER A 2 -46.58 -64.21 -22.40
C SER A 2 -46.29 -63.57 -21.04
N THR A 3 -45.05 -63.14 -20.84
CA THR A 3 -44.50 -62.60 -19.61
C THR A 3 -44.90 -61.13 -19.42
N ARG A 4 -45.60 -60.87 -18.30
CA ARG A 4 -46.03 -59.52 -17.88
C ARG A 4 -44.85 -58.82 -17.18
N LYS A 5 -44.17 -57.89 -17.87
CA LYS A 5 -43.20 -56.97 -17.25
C LYS A 5 -43.93 -56.02 -16.32
N ARG A 6 -43.60 -56.06 -15.02
CA ARG A 6 -44.06 -55.13 -13.99
C ARG A 6 -43.13 -53.91 -13.99
N SER A 7 -43.71 -52.73 -14.18
CA SER A 7 -43.05 -51.44 -14.14
C SER A 7 -42.45 -51.19 -12.75
N GLY A 8 -41.16 -50.88 -12.71
CA GLY A 8 -40.44 -50.54 -11.48
C GLY A 8 -39.33 -49.55 -11.79
N SER A 9 -39.69 -48.32 -12.17
CA SER A 9 -38.75 -47.19 -12.11
C SER A 9 -39.10 -46.38 -10.87
N GLY A 10 -38.66 -46.88 -9.72
CA GLY A 10 -38.57 -46.07 -8.52
C GLY A 10 -37.45 -45.08 -8.71
N SER A 11 -37.77 -43.87 -9.18
CA SER A 11 -36.87 -42.73 -9.06
C SER A 11 -36.50 -42.60 -7.58
N LYS A 12 -35.22 -42.85 -7.25
CA LYS A 12 -34.68 -42.56 -5.92
C LYS A 12 -34.92 -41.08 -5.67
N ARG A 13 -35.95 -40.73 -4.90
CA ARG A 13 -36.14 -39.39 -4.34
C ARG A 13 -34.85 -39.06 -3.58
N HIS A 14 -34.00 -38.22 -4.17
CA HIS A 14 -32.88 -37.63 -3.43
C HIS A 14 -33.48 -36.88 -2.25
N LEU A 15 -33.20 -37.35 -1.03
CA LEU A 15 -33.59 -36.65 0.21
C LEU A 15 -32.86 -35.31 0.21
N LYS A 16 -33.58 -34.22 -0.02
CA LYS A 16 -33.05 -32.85 0.07
C LYS A 16 -33.05 -32.41 1.53
N GLU A 17 -31.99 -31.75 1.97
CA GLU A 17 -31.92 -31.18 3.32
C GLU A 17 -33.01 -30.11 3.55
N LYS A 18 -33.57 -30.03 4.77
CA LYS A 18 -34.67 -29.10 5.11
C LYS A 18 -34.34 -27.65 4.74
N VAL A 19 -33.12 -27.20 5.03
CA VAL A 19 -32.67 -25.82 4.75
C VAL A 19 -32.67 -25.50 3.25
N VAL A 20 -32.32 -26.47 2.39
CA VAL A 20 -32.31 -26.29 0.93
C VAL A 20 -33.73 -26.18 0.39
N GLN A 21 -34.66 -26.96 0.95
CA GLN A 21 -36.08 -26.85 0.60
C GLN A 21 -36.65 -25.48 1.01
N ILE A 22 -36.26 -24.98 2.19
CA ILE A 22 -36.64 -23.64 2.64
C ILE A 22 -36.13 -22.58 1.67
N TYR A 23 -34.87 -22.65 1.21
CA TYR A 23 -34.37 -21.70 0.21
C TYR A 23 -35.18 -21.75 -1.09
N GLU A 24 -35.44 -22.95 -1.63
CA GLU A 24 -36.22 -23.12 -2.86
C GLU A 24 -37.63 -22.52 -2.74
N SER A 25 -38.33 -22.76 -1.63
CA SER A 25 -39.65 -22.17 -1.38
C SER A 25 -39.59 -20.65 -1.16
N PHE A 26 -38.62 -20.19 -0.37
CA PHE A 26 -38.43 -18.78 -0.06
C PHE A 26 -38.18 -17.95 -1.33
N PHE A 27 -37.29 -18.40 -2.22
CA PHE A 27 -36.99 -17.71 -3.49
C PHE A 27 -38.04 -17.92 -4.59
N ARG A 28 -39.07 -18.74 -4.35
CA ARG A 28 -40.29 -18.81 -5.18
C ARG A 28 -41.38 -17.83 -4.77
N GLY A 29 -41.20 -17.11 -3.65
CA GLY A 29 -42.21 -16.19 -3.12
C GLY A 29 -43.23 -16.85 -2.20
N GLU A 30 -42.99 -18.08 -1.74
CA GLU A 30 -43.85 -18.75 -0.76
C GLU A 30 -43.65 -18.13 0.62
N ASP A 31 -44.74 -17.78 1.31
CA ASP A 31 -44.67 -17.34 2.70
C ASP A 31 -44.60 -18.56 3.63
N LEU A 32 -43.44 -18.75 4.25
CA LEU A 32 -43.18 -19.85 5.19
C LEU A 32 -43.40 -19.45 6.65
N THR A 33 -43.74 -18.19 6.92
CA THR A 33 -43.77 -17.61 8.27
C THR A 33 -45.17 -17.54 8.87
N SER A 34 -46.22 -17.44 8.06
CA SER A 34 -47.60 -17.30 8.52
C SER A 34 -48.11 -18.48 9.36
N ASP A 35 -47.65 -19.69 9.06
CA ASP A 35 -48.10 -20.91 9.74
C ASP A 35 -47.22 -21.32 10.93
N ASN A 36 -46.05 -20.69 11.14
CA ASN A 36 -45.12 -21.06 12.22
C ASN A 36 -44.47 -19.82 12.87
N PRO A 37 -44.89 -19.43 14.10
CA PRO A 37 -44.35 -18.27 14.80
C PRO A 37 -42.87 -18.44 15.21
N THR A 38 -42.37 -19.67 15.32
CA THR A 38 -40.97 -19.98 15.66
C THR A 38 -40.14 -20.34 14.43
N PHE A 39 -40.61 -20.00 13.22
CA PHE A 39 -39.94 -20.34 11.97
C PHE A 39 -38.48 -19.88 11.94
N TRP A 40 -38.21 -18.61 12.27
CA TRP A 40 -36.86 -18.05 12.21
C TRP A 40 -35.91 -18.68 13.22
N ASP A 41 -36.42 -18.97 14.41
CA ASP A 41 -35.69 -19.68 15.45
C ASP A 41 -35.29 -21.10 15.01
N GLU A 42 -36.16 -21.82 14.29
CA GLU A 42 -35.84 -23.11 13.69
C GLU A 42 -34.89 -22.96 12.50
N PHE A 43 -35.11 -21.97 11.64
CA PHE A 43 -34.32 -21.73 10.45
C PHE A 43 -32.85 -21.51 10.79
N PHE A 44 -32.56 -20.64 11.76
CA PHE A 44 -31.20 -20.35 12.20
C PHE A 44 -30.59 -21.44 13.11
N LEU A 45 -31.31 -22.53 13.39
CA LEU A 45 -30.71 -23.75 13.95
C LEU A 45 -30.20 -24.71 12.87
N LEU A 46 -30.67 -24.57 11.62
CA LEU A 46 -30.23 -25.38 10.51
C LEU A 46 -28.89 -24.88 9.99
N LYS A 47 -27.94 -25.79 9.76
CA LYS A 47 -26.63 -25.43 9.19
C LYS A 47 -26.82 -24.83 7.79
N PRO A 48 -26.39 -23.58 7.56
CA PRO A 48 -26.62 -22.90 6.30
C PRO A 48 -25.80 -23.56 5.19
N LYS A 49 -26.43 -23.68 4.03
CA LYS A 49 -25.85 -24.25 2.81
C LYS A 49 -25.56 -23.15 1.82
N ILE A 50 -24.42 -22.48 2.03
CA ILE A 50 -24.05 -21.26 1.32
C ILE A 50 -24.09 -21.45 -0.21
N PRO A 51 -23.46 -22.47 -0.82
CA PRO A 51 -23.49 -22.61 -2.28
C PRO A 51 -24.91 -22.76 -2.85
N GLN A 52 -25.82 -23.40 -2.11
CA GLN A 52 -27.21 -23.57 -2.52
C GLN A 52 -27.99 -22.25 -2.39
N LEU A 53 -27.76 -21.50 -1.31
CA LEU A 53 -28.35 -20.16 -1.11
C LEU A 53 -27.95 -19.21 -2.24
N GLU A 54 -26.65 -19.14 -2.52
CA GLU A 54 -26.10 -18.31 -3.61
C GLU A 54 -26.68 -18.73 -4.96
N ALA A 55 -26.78 -20.03 -5.22
CA ALA A 55 -27.34 -20.56 -6.46
C ALA A 55 -28.82 -20.20 -6.65
N GLU A 56 -29.64 -20.16 -5.60
CA GLU A 56 -31.04 -19.72 -5.74
C GLU A 56 -31.13 -18.22 -6.08
N ILE A 57 -30.30 -17.36 -5.47
CA ILE A 57 -30.26 -15.92 -5.77
C ILE A 57 -29.79 -15.68 -7.22
N HIS A 58 -28.77 -16.41 -7.68
CA HIS A 58 -28.23 -16.29 -9.05
C HIS A 58 -29.21 -16.76 -10.14
N LYS A 59 -30.22 -17.57 -9.82
CA LYS A 59 -31.26 -17.97 -10.78
C LYS A 59 -32.26 -16.86 -11.09
N LEU A 60 -32.39 -15.87 -10.22
CA LEU A 60 -33.40 -14.83 -10.33
C LEU A 60 -32.97 -13.73 -11.31
N SER A 61 -33.87 -13.35 -12.22
CA SER A 61 -33.70 -12.13 -13.02
C SER A 61 -33.79 -10.88 -12.16
N SER A 62 -33.37 -9.73 -12.70
CA SER A 62 -33.39 -8.45 -11.98
C SER A 62 -34.82 -8.02 -11.59
N GLU A 63 -35.80 -8.30 -12.45
CA GLU A 63 -37.23 -8.10 -12.16
C GLU A 63 -37.72 -9.04 -11.05
N GLN A 64 -37.31 -10.32 -11.08
CA GLN A 64 -37.67 -11.28 -10.04
C GLN A 64 -37.04 -10.91 -8.70
N LEU A 65 -35.76 -10.51 -8.67
CA LEU A 65 -35.10 -10.01 -7.46
C LEU A 65 -35.84 -8.81 -6.88
N PHE A 66 -36.28 -7.88 -7.73
CA PHE A 66 -37.08 -6.73 -7.28
C PHE A 66 -38.42 -7.15 -6.68
N ASN A 67 -39.11 -8.12 -7.29
CA ASN A 67 -40.36 -8.66 -6.74
C ASN A 67 -40.15 -9.41 -5.42
N MET A 68 -38.96 -9.96 -5.20
CA MET A 68 -38.57 -10.67 -3.97
C MET A 68 -38.02 -9.74 -2.87
N LYS A 69 -38.00 -8.42 -3.08
CA LYS A 69 -37.41 -7.44 -2.15
C LYS A 69 -37.95 -7.57 -0.73
N ASP A 70 -39.25 -7.81 -0.54
CA ASP A 70 -39.85 -7.85 0.80
C ASP A 70 -39.40 -9.09 1.58
N ASN A 71 -39.27 -10.22 0.89
CA ASN A 71 -38.72 -11.45 1.47
C ASN A 71 -37.25 -11.27 1.83
N ILE A 72 -36.42 -10.76 0.90
CA ILE A 72 -35.00 -10.51 1.17
C ILE A 72 -34.82 -9.51 2.32
N ASN A 73 -35.59 -8.42 2.33
CA ASN A 73 -35.63 -7.44 3.43
C ASN A 73 -35.95 -8.11 4.77
N LEU A 74 -36.91 -9.04 4.79
CA LEU A 74 -37.28 -9.79 6.00
C LEU A 74 -36.14 -10.70 6.45
N LEU A 75 -35.51 -11.46 5.53
CA LEU A 75 -34.37 -12.32 5.85
C LEU A 75 -33.20 -11.52 6.44
N ILE A 76 -32.86 -10.37 5.84
CA ILE A 76 -31.81 -9.48 6.37
C ILE A 76 -32.18 -8.97 7.76
N THR A 77 -33.43 -8.53 7.94
CA THR A 77 -33.92 -8.06 9.24
C THR A 77 -33.78 -9.16 10.30
N GLN A 78 -34.18 -10.38 9.99
CA GLN A 78 -34.11 -11.51 10.92
C GLN A 78 -32.66 -11.93 11.19
N CYS A 79 -31.77 -11.86 10.20
CA CYS A 79 -30.34 -12.06 10.46
C CYS A 79 -29.80 -11.02 11.46
N ILE A 80 -30.23 -9.76 11.35
CA ILE A 80 -29.83 -8.68 12.27
C ILE A 80 -30.41 -8.91 13.67
N GLU A 81 -31.67 -9.34 13.78
CA GLU A 81 -32.28 -9.67 15.09
C GLU A 81 -31.56 -10.82 15.80
N MET A 82 -31.14 -11.87 15.08
CA MET A 82 -30.44 -13.01 15.67
C MET A 82 -29.06 -12.66 16.25
N LEU A 83 -28.41 -11.59 15.75
CA LEU A 83 -27.13 -11.13 16.29
C LEU A 83 -27.26 -10.59 17.72
N GLY A 84 -28.44 -10.09 18.10
CA GLY A 84 -28.74 -9.60 19.44
C GLY A 84 -29.23 -10.66 20.42
N GLN A 85 -29.40 -11.91 19.97
CA GLN A 85 -29.88 -13.00 20.81
C GLN A 85 -28.74 -13.75 21.51
N GLU A 86 -29.01 -14.31 22.68
CA GLU A 86 -28.03 -15.09 23.46
C GLU A 86 -27.66 -16.44 22.80
N HIS A 87 -28.47 -16.94 21.85
CA HIS A 87 -28.26 -18.27 21.29
C HIS A 87 -27.13 -18.31 20.24
N HIS A 88 -25.93 -18.65 20.68
CA HIS A 88 -24.70 -18.63 19.88
C HIS A 88 -24.75 -19.32 18.51
N ILE A 89 -25.42 -20.49 18.38
CA ILE A 89 -25.51 -21.19 17.08
C ILE A 89 -26.32 -20.36 16.07
N ARG A 90 -27.44 -19.76 16.52
CA ARG A 90 -28.32 -18.96 15.66
C ARG A 90 -27.60 -17.70 15.22
N LEU A 91 -26.89 -17.06 16.14
CA LEU A 91 -26.04 -15.92 15.88
C LEU A 91 -24.99 -16.24 14.80
N VAL A 92 -24.24 -17.34 14.95
CA VAL A 92 -23.18 -17.72 13.99
C VAL A 92 -23.77 -18.04 12.61
N TYR A 93 -24.88 -18.78 12.54
CA TYR A 93 -25.53 -19.10 11.27
C TYR A 93 -26.23 -17.90 10.62
N ALA A 94 -26.79 -16.99 11.40
CA ALA A 94 -27.35 -15.73 10.92
C ALA A 94 -26.26 -14.84 10.31
N LEU A 95 -25.12 -14.69 11.00
CA LEU A 95 -23.97 -13.94 10.49
C LEU A 95 -23.44 -14.54 9.18
N GLN A 96 -23.34 -15.87 9.11
CA GLN A 96 -22.91 -16.56 7.90
C GLN A 96 -23.89 -16.35 6.74
N THR A 97 -25.19 -16.43 7.01
CA THR A 97 -26.25 -16.23 6.02
C THR A 97 -26.26 -14.78 5.51
N LEU A 98 -26.14 -13.81 6.41
CA LEU A 98 -26.06 -12.38 6.08
C LEU A 98 -24.87 -12.08 5.16
N SER A 99 -23.68 -12.55 5.52
CA SER A 99 -22.48 -12.36 4.69
C SER A 99 -22.63 -12.98 3.30
N ALA A 100 -23.25 -14.16 3.20
CA ALA A 100 -23.49 -14.81 1.91
C ALA A 100 -24.50 -14.05 1.04
N VAL A 101 -25.62 -13.59 1.62
CA VAL A 101 -26.62 -12.80 0.89
C VAL A 101 -26.01 -11.49 0.39
N LEU A 102 -25.27 -10.76 1.24
CA LEU A 102 -24.60 -9.52 0.84
C LEU A 102 -23.58 -9.76 -0.28
N THR A 103 -22.70 -10.74 -0.10
CA THR A 103 -21.69 -11.09 -1.12
C THR A 103 -22.34 -11.43 -2.45
N THR A 104 -23.40 -12.23 -2.44
CA THR A 104 -24.13 -12.61 -3.67
C THR A 104 -24.81 -11.41 -4.30
N MET A 105 -25.46 -10.56 -3.51
CA MET A 105 -26.13 -9.37 -4.04
C MET A 105 -25.15 -8.37 -4.64
N TYR A 106 -23.97 -8.18 -4.04
CA TYR A 106 -22.90 -7.39 -4.64
C TYR A 106 -22.45 -7.97 -5.98
N GLN A 107 -22.23 -9.30 -6.08
CA GLN A 107 -21.91 -9.95 -7.35
C GLN A 107 -23.01 -9.73 -8.41
N ARG A 108 -24.29 -9.77 -8.02
CA ARG A 108 -25.41 -9.50 -8.93
C ARG A 108 -25.40 -8.05 -9.44
N VAL A 109 -25.12 -7.08 -8.57
CA VAL A 109 -25.02 -5.65 -8.96
C VAL A 109 -23.84 -5.40 -9.91
N THR A 110 -22.70 -6.08 -9.70
CA THR A 110 -21.57 -6.01 -10.64
C THR A 110 -21.92 -6.58 -12.01
N GLN A 111 -22.80 -7.59 -12.08
CA GLN A 111 -23.27 -8.17 -13.33
C GLN A 111 -24.37 -7.33 -14.01
N ASP A 112 -25.23 -6.69 -13.22
CA ASP A 112 -26.35 -5.87 -13.70
C ASP A 112 -26.52 -4.62 -12.82
N THR A 113 -26.12 -3.48 -13.38
CA THR A 113 -26.15 -2.17 -12.70
C THR A 113 -27.57 -1.61 -12.53
N SER A 114 -28.60 -2.22 -13.14
CA SER A 114 -30.01 -1.83 -12.93
C SER A 114 -30.56 -2.25 -11.56
N ILE A 115 -29.87 -3.16 -10.87
CA ILE A 115 -30.28 -3.68 -9.56
C ILE A 115 -30.08 -2.62 -8.48
N ASN A 116 -31.19 -2.18 -7.87
CA ASN A 116 -31.12 -1.25 -6.73
C ASN A 116 -30.85 -2.01 -5.42
N LEU A 117 -29.56 -2.12 -5.07
CA LEU A 117 -29.08 -2.84 -3.89
C LEU A 117 -29.76 -2.40 -2.59
N LYS A 118 -29.88 -1.08 -2.36
CA LYS A 118 -30.45 -0.52 -1.13
C LYS A 118 -31.91 -0.93 -0.96
N ILE A 119 -32.72 -0.81 -2.02
CA ILE A 119 -34.15 -1.13 -1.97
C ILE A 119 -34.38 -2.62 -1.71
N ILE A 120 -33.58 -3.50 -2.34
CA ILE A 120 -33.75 -4.95 -2.25
C ILE A 120 -33.29 -5.50 -0.90
N LEU A 121 -32.20 -4.97 -0.33
CA LEU A 121 -31.63 -5.47 0.93
C LEU A 121 -32.24 -4.85 2.18
N LEU A 122 -32.53 -3.55 2.16
CA LEU A 122 -32.92 -2.79 3.34
C LEU A 122 -34.37 -2.28 3.29
N GLY A 123 -34.90 -2.03 2.09
CA GLY A 123 -36.18 -1.36 1.88
C GLY A 123 -36.07 0.17 1.90
N VAL A 124 -37.22 0.85 1.84
CA VAL A 124 -37.27 2.33 1.71
C VAL A 124 -37.32 3.03 3.06
N ASP A 125 -38.18 2.58 3.98
CA ASP A 125 -38.55 3.39 5.15
C ASP A 125 -37.66 3.16 6.39
N ASN A 126 -37.09 1.97 6.55
CA ASN A 126 -36.39 1.56 7.78
C ASN A 126 -34.92 1.18 7.57
N ALA A 127 -34.32 1.57 6.45
CA ALA A 127 -32.96 1.15 6.10
C ALA A 127 -31.91 1.62 7.12
N GLU A 128 -32.00 2.87 7.56
CA GLU A 128 -31.08 3.46 8.54
C GLU A 128 -31.15 2.75 9.89
N ILE A 129 -32.36 2.52 10.42
CA ILE A 129 -32.58 1.84 11.70
C ILE A 129 -32.00 0.41 11.67
N LYS A 130 -32.22 -0.32 10.57
CA LYS A 130 -31.67 -1.68 10.40
C LYS A 130 -30.14 -1.67 10.41
N MET A 131 -29.52 -0.74 9.69
CA MET A 131 -28.06 -0.65 9.59
C MET A 131 -27.43 -0.14 10.88
N GLN A 132 -28.04 0.83 11.55
CA GLN A 132 -27.63 1.25 12.89
C GLN A 132 -27.63 0.07 13.85
N LYS A 133 -28.73 -0.69 13.92
CA LYS A 133 -28.84 -1.88 14.77
C LYS A 133 -27.80 -2.95 14.42
N LEU A 134 -27.52 -3.18 13.13
CA LEU A 134 -26.45 -4.08 12.71
C LEU A 134 -25.09 -3.63 13.27
N PHE A 135 -24.75 -2.35 13.12
CA PHE A 135 -23.46 -1.83 13.57
C PHE A 135 -23.34 -1.74 15.09
N GLU A 136 -24.43 -1.51 15.82
CA GLU A 136 -24.46 -1.61 17.29
C GLU A 136 -24.15 -3.03 17.77
N HIS A 137 -24.72 -4.06 17.13
CA HIS A 137 -24.35 -5.45 17.42
C HIS A 137 -22.89 -5.73 17.08
N CYS A 138 -22.41 -5.32 15.90
CA CYS A 138 -21.00 -5.47 15.53
C CYS A 138 -20.08 -4.81 16.56
N SER A 139 -20.38 -3.59 16.98
CA SER A 139 -19.62 -2.86 18.01
C SER A 139 -19.58 -3.63 19.32
N THR A 140 -20.75 -4.08 19.81
CA THR A 140 -20.87 -4.85 21.06
C THR A 140 -20.07 -6.15 21.01
N MET A 141 -20.07 -6.84 19.87
CA MET A 141 -19.37 -8.10 19.70
C MET A 141 -17.85 -7.95 19.54
N LEU A 142 -17.39 -6.88 18.88
CA LEU A 142 -15.96 -6.60 18.75
C LEU A 142 -15.35 -6.17 20.10
N LEU A 143 -16.10 -5.43 20.91
CA LEU A 143 -15.70 -4.97 22.24
C LEU A 143 -15.89 -6.02 23.34
N GLY A 144 -16.86 -6.92 23.17
CA GLY A 144 -17.22 -7.94 24.15
C GLY A 144 -16.25 -9.12 24.22
N ASP A 145 -16.47 -9.95 25.23
CA ASP A 145 -15.75 -11.21 25.43
C ASP A 145 -16.37 -12.32 24.57
N PHE A 146 -16.13 -12.22 23.26
CA PHE A 146 -16.57 -13.20 22.27
C PHE A 146 -15.37 -13.94 21.67
N PRO A 147 -15.57 -15.17 21.15
CA PRO A 147 -14.49 -15.94 20.55
C PRO A 147 -13.84 -15.19 19.39
N GLU A 148 -12.52 -15.32 19.26
CA GLU A 148 -11.73 -14.73 18.17
C GLU A 148 -12.35 -15.01 16.80
N SER A 149 -12.78 -16.25 16.56
CA SER A 149 -13.42 -16.66 15.31
C SER A 149 -14.70 -15.88 15.00
N LEU A 150 -15.46 -15.48 16.02
CA LEU A 150 -16.65 -14.66 15.84
C LEU A 150 -16.31 -13.21 15.50
N LYS A 151 -15.31 -12.63 16.17
CA LYS A 151 -14.78 -11.30 15.84
C LYS A 151 -14.25 -11.26 14.40
N SER A 152 -13.54 -12.31 13.95
CA SER A 152 -13.14 -12.47 12.55
C SER A 152 -14.34 -12.49 11.60
N MET A 153 -15.43 -13.20 11.92
CA MET A 153 -16.62 -13.22 11.06
C MET A 153 -17.27 -11.82 10.94
N ILE A 154 -17.29 -11.04 12.03
CA ILE A 154 -17.80 -9.67 12.02
C ILE A 154 -16.92 -8.76 11.16
N LEU A 155 -15.60 -8.81 11.32
CA LEU A 155 -14.67 -8.02 10.50
C LEU A 155 -14.78 -8.38 9.01
N LYS A 156 -14.97 -9.68 8.70
CA LYS A 156 -15.23 -10.13 7.33
C LYS A 156 -16.54 -9.61 6.77
N LEU A 157 -17.62 -9.61 7.57
CA LEU A 157 -18.88 -8.99 7.16
C LEU A 157 -18.69 -7.50 6.84
N LEU A 158 -17.97 -6.76 7.69
CA LEU A 158 -17.69 -5.34 7.48
C LEU A 158 -16.84 -5.10 6.23
N LEU A 159 -15.84 -5.96 5.96
CA LEU A 159 -15.06 -5.92 4.73
C LEU A 159 -15.90 -6.26 3.49
N VAL A 160 -16.85 -7.22 3.57
CA VAL A 160 -17.82 -7.48 2.49
C VAL A 160 -18.63 -6.21 2.19
N ILE A 161 -19.10 -5.51 3.23
CA ILE A 161 -19.83 -4.24 3.06
C ILE A 161 -18.93 -3.17 2.44
N ALA A 162 -17.69 -3.01 2.92
CA ALA A 162 -16.78 -1.96 2.44
C ALA A 162 -16.27 -2.19 1.00
N THR A 163 -16.07 -3.44 0.61
CA THR A 163 -15.42 -3.82 -0.68
C THR A 163 -16.38 -4.38 -1.71
N GLY A 164 -17.70 -4.34 -1.43
CA GLY A 164 -18.72 -4.96 -2.28
C GLY A 164 -18.85 -4.38 -3.69
N LEU A 165 -18.50 -3.11 -3.90
CA LEU A 165 -18.40 -2.48 -5.23
C LEU A 165 -16.94 -2.12 -5.54
N ASP A 166 -16.60 -2.03 -6.83
CA ASP A 166 -15.26 -1.63 -7.27
C ASP A 166 -14.93 -0.19 -6.89
N ASN A 167 -15.89 0.72 -7.07
CA ASN A 167 -15.80 2.07 -6.54
C ASN A 167 -16.50 2.14 -5.18
N ILE A 168 -15.70 2.32 -4.11
CA ILE A 168 -16.24 2.45 -2.76
C ILE A 168 -17.17 3.67 -2.62
N ASP A 169 -16.91 4.75 -3.35
CA ASP A 169 -17.67 6.00 -3.25
C ASP A 169 -19.11 5.85 -3.74
N GLU A 170 -19.37 4.86 -4.60
CA GLU A 170 -20.69 4.51 -5.12
C GLU A 170 -21.45 3.52 -4.21
N ASN A 171 -20.81 2.99 -3.17
CA ASN A 171 -21.41 1.95 -2.33
C ASN A 171 -22.41 2.55 -1.32
N PRO A 172 -23.72 2.30 -1.47
CA PRO A 172 -24.74 2.90 -0.61
C PRO A 172 -24.72 2.31 0.82
N LEU A 173 -24.13 1.13 1.03
CA LEU A 173 -24.08 0.53 2.36
C LEU A 173 -22.96 1.13 3.23
N VAL A 174 -21.90 1.66 2.61
CA VAL A 174 -20.79 2.33 3.31
C VAL A 174 -21.23 3.69 3.88
N GLU A 175 -22.22 4.34 3.26
CA GLU A 175 -22.81 5.59 3.78
C GLU A 175 -23.31 5.41 5.23
N TYR A 176 -23.93 4.27 5.54
CA TYR A 176 -24.38 3.99 6.91
C TYR A 176 -23.24 3.78 7.92
N LEU A 177 -22.05 3.34 7.48
CA LEU A 177 -20.84 3.27 8.32
C LEU A 177 -20.26 4.66 8.61
N MET A 178 -20.52 5.63 7.74
CA MET A 178 -20.17 7.03 8.00
C MET A 178 -21.12 7.64 9.04
N MET A 179 -22.40 7.26 9.02
CA MET A 179 -23.39 7.71 10.02
C MET A 179 -23.18 7.05 11.38
N ASN A 180 -22.90 5.74 11.39
CA ASN A 180 -22.74 4.92 12.59
C ASN A 180 -21.30 4.39 12.67
N SER A 181 -20.39 5.23 13.16
CA SER A 181 -18.96 4.96 13.14
C SER A 181 -18.56 3.78 14.03
N LEU A 182 -17.78 2.85 13.48
CA LEU A 182 -17.15 1.73 14.19
C LEU A 182 -15.67 2.00 14.54
N PHE A 183 -15.24 3.25 14.54
CA PHE A 183 -13.83 3.60 14.73
C PHE A 183 -13.29 3.14 16.09
N GLU A 184 -14.02 3.41 17.18
CA GLU A 184 -13.58 3.11 18.55
C GLU A 184 -13.37 1.60 18.78
N PRO A 185 -14.31 0.70 18.42
CA PRO A 185 -14.08 -0.75 18.47
C PRO A 185 -12.85 -1.20 17.70
N LEU A 186 -12.64 -0.66 16.49
CA LEU A 186 -11.51 -1.03 15.63
C LEU A 186 -10.17 -0.61 16.25
N ILE A 187 -10.09 0.59 16.81
CA ILE A 187 -8.90 1.10 17.51
C ILE A 187 -8.58 0.28 18.77
N GLN A 188 -9.59 -0.15 19.52
CA GLN A 188 -9.39 -0.98 20.70
C GLN A 188 -8.79 -2.36 20.37
N LEU A 189 -9.19 -2.96 19.25
CA LEU A 189 -8.59 -4.22 18.75
C LEU A 189 -7.10 -4.05 18.41
N LEU A 190 -6.72 -2.91 17.83
CA LEU A 190 -5.30 -2.61 17.53
C LEU A 190 -4.47 -2.36 18.79
N SER A 191 -5.08 -1.77 19.81
CA SER A 191 -4.42 -1.45 21.09
C SER A 191 -4.09 -2.72 21.89
N THR A 192 -4.91 -3.76 21.74
CA THR A 192 -4.79 -5.01 22.51
C THR A 192 -3.94 -6.04 21.76
N SER A 193 -2.78 -6.42 22.31
CA SER A 193 -1.82 -7.29 21.59
C SER A 193 -2.39 -8.67 21.22
N THR A 194 -3.25 -9.27 22.05
CA THR A 194 -3.85 -10.59 21.80
C THR A 194 -4.89 -10.56 20.68
N GLU A 195 -5.63 -9.44 20.56
CA GLU A 195 -6.64 -9.21 19.53
C GLU A 195 -5.99 -8.75 18.22
N ARG A 196 -4.92 -7.96 18.31
CA ARG A 196 -4.20 -7.41 17.16
C ARG A 196 -3.59 -8.50 16.26
N GLN A 197 -3.09 -9.60 16.84
CA GLN A 197 -2.48 -10.68 16.06
C GLN A 197 -3.45 -11.31 15.04
N PRO A 198 -4.64 -11.79 15.45
CA PRO A 198 -5.59 -12.40 14.52
C PRO A 198 -6.45 -11.39 13.73
N HIS A 199 -6.63 -10.16 14.22
CA HIS A 199 -7.59 -9.21 13.63
C HIS A 199 -6.95 -7.98 13.00
N GLY A 200 -5.68 -7.69 13.31
CA GLY A 200 -5.05 -6.42 12.96
C GLY A 200 -5.06 -6.12 11.47
N TYR A 201 -4.80 -7.12 10.62
CA TYR A 201 -4.82 -6.96 9.17
C TYR A 201 -6.20 -6.53 8.65
N ASP A 202 -7.27 -7.22 9.07
CA ASP A 202 -8.63 -6.91 8.64
C ASP A 202 -9.05 -5.53 9.14
N VAL A 203 -8.67 -5.17 10.37
CA VAL A 203 -8.94 -3.86 10.97
C VAL A 203 -8.25 -2.73 10.21
N VAL A 204 -6.95 -2.86 9.93
CA VAL A 204 -6.20 -1.83 9.18
C VAL A 204 -6.73 -1.70 7.76
N THR A 205 -7.06 -2.82 7.11
CA THR A 205 -7.65 -2.83 5.77
C THR A 205 -9.01 -2.13 5.74
N LEU A 206 -9.88 -2.42 6.72
CA LEU A 206 -11.19 -1.79 6.84
C LEU A 206 -11.06 -0.29 7.10
N LEU A 207 -10.20 0.13 8.03
CA LEU A 207 -9.94 1.55 8.29
C LEU A 207 -9.41 2.27 7.05
N MET A 208 -8.52 1.64 6.28
CA MET A 208 -8.01 2.19 5.03
C MET A 208 -9.14 2.48 4.04
N PHE A 209 -10.07 1.54 3.84
CA PHE A 209 -11.24 1.77 2.97
C PHE A 209 -12.12 2.90 3.49
N LEU A 210 -12.45 2.89 4.79
CA LEU A 210 -13.37 3.87 5.38
C LEU A 210 -12.80 5.28 5.37
N VAL A 211 -11.50 5.45 5.57
CA VAL A 211 -10.80 6.75 5.45
C VAL A 211 -10.81 7.26 4.00
N ASN A 212 -10.81 6.36 3.02
CA ASN A 212 -10.78 6.70 1.60
C ASN A 212 -12.17 6.91 0.97
N TYR A 213 -13.27 6.59 1.67
CA TYR A 213 -14.63 6.81 1.18
C TYR A 213 -14.97 8.29 1.08
N LYS A 214 -15.34 8.76 -0.12
CA LYS A 214 -15.74 10.14 -0.43
C LYS A 214 -14.83 11.21 0.19
N LYS A 215 -13.55 10.88 0.37
CA LYS A 215 -12.55 11.69 1.09
C LYS A 215 -12.49 13.13 0.59
N GLN A 216 -12.80 13.35 -0.68
CA GLN A 216 -12.77 14.67 -1.32
C GLN A 216 -14.14 15.32 -1.53
N GLU A 217 -15.24 14.55 -1.41
CA GLU A 217 -16.59 15.02 -1.71
C GLU A 217 -17.35 15.45 -0.46
N SER A 218 -17.08 14.81 0.67
CA SER A 218 -17.80 15.04 1.92
C SER A 218 -16.89 14.99 3.15
N ALA A 219 -17.41 15.48 4.27
CA ALA A 219 -16.73 15.35 5.56
C ALA A 219 -16.73 13.87 6.00
N ASN A 220 -15.56 13.24 5.91
CA ASN A 220 -15.39 11.85 6.32
C ASN A 220 -15.04 11.75 7.83
N PRO A 221 -15.87 11.12 8.67
CA PRO A 221 -15.62 11.02 10.11
C PRO A 221 -14.40 10.16 10.46
N TYR A 222 -14.05 9.16 9.65
CA TYR A 222 -12.87 8.32 9.88
C TYR A 222 -11.58 9.10 9.60
N VAL A 223 -11.59 10.01 8.62
CA VAL A 223 -10.47 10.95 8.39
C VAL A 223 -10.26 11.84 9.62
N VAL A 224 -11.33 12.43 10.14
CA VAL A 224 -11.28 13.29 11.33
C VAL A 224 -10.77 12.51 12.54
N LYS A 225 -11.39 11.36 12.84
CA LYS A 225 -11.02 10.52 14.00
C LYS A 225 -9.58 10.00 13.91
N LEU A 226 -9.12 9.56 12.74
CA LEU A 226 -7.73 9.14 12.56
C LEU A 226 -6.76 10.31 12.71
N SER A 227 -7.11 11.52 12.26
CA SER A 227 -6.23 12.69 12.36
C SER A 227 -6.00 13.18 13.80
N ILE A 228 -6.98 12.99 14.69
CA ILE A 228 -6.93 13.42 16.09
C ILE A 228 -6.55 12.28 17.06
N LEU A 229 -6.42 11.04 16.56
CA LEU A 229 -6.06 9.89 17.38
C LEU A 229 -4.70 10.12 18.07
N ASP A 230 -4.71 10.10 19.40
CA ASP A 230 -3.55 10.32 20.26
C ASP A 230 -3.18 9.09 21.10
N ASP A 231 -3.95 8.01 21.01
CA ASP A 231 -3.63 6.73 21.64
C ASP A 231 -2.36 6.11 21.03
N GLU A 232 -1.25 6.21 21.77
CA GLU A 232 0.05 5.68 21.36
C GLU A 232 0.05 4.15 21.19
N LEU A 233 -0.73 3.42 22.01
CA LEU A 233 -0.80 1.95 21.91
C LEU A 233 -1.53 1.55 20.63
N ALA A 234 -2.62 2.24 20.30
CA ALA A 234 -3.34 2.02 19.05
C ALA A 234 -2.47 2.34 17.84
N LEU A 235 -1.81 3.51 17.82
CA LEU A 235 -0.93 3.91 16.72
C LEU A 235 0.25 2.95 16.54
N ASN A 236 0.81 2.45 17.65
CA ASN A 236 1.88 1.44 17.62
C ASN A 236 1.35 0.11 17.09
N GLY A 237 0.16 -0.31 17.54
CA GLY A 237 -0.53 -1.48 17.01
C GLY A 237 -0.78 -1.39 15.51
N TYR A 238 -1.28 -0.26 15.03
CA TYR A 238 -1.49 0.03 13.61
C TYR A 238 -0.17 -0.11 12.82
N GLY A 239 0.91 0.51 13.30
CA GLY A 239 2.23 0.42 12.68
C GLY A 239 2.84 -0.99 12.70
N GLN A 240 2.61 -1.76 13.76
CA GLN A 240 3.07 -3.16 13.87
C GLN A 240 2.39 -4.06 12.85
N VAL A 241 1.08 -3.89 12.64
CA VAL A 241 0.34 -4.65 11.61
C VAL A 241 0.92 -4.38 10.23
N ILE A 242 1.06 -3.10 9.86
CA ILE A 242 1.66 -2.72 8.56
C ILE A 242 3.06 -3.33 8.42
N THR A 243 3.89 -3.22 9.45
CA THR A 243 5.27 -3.72 9.44
C THR A 243 5.29 -5.23 9.27
N ALA A 244 4.47 -5.97 10.01
CA ALA A 244 4.39 -7.43 9.91
C ALA A 244 3.96 -7.86 8.51
N CYS A 245 2.88 -7.29 7.99
CA CYS A 245 2.34 -7.65 6.68
C CYS A 245 3.31 -7.33 5.53
N LEU A 246 3.94 -6.16 5.54
CA LEU A 246 4.93 -5.79 4.51
C LEU A 246 6.22 -6.62 4.63
N ASN A 247 6.64 -6.98 5.85
CA ASN A 247 7.79 -7.87 6.05
C ASN A 247 7.50 -9.28 5.54
N ASP A 248 6.32 -9.83 5.84
CA ASP A 248 5.90 -11.14 5.32
C ASP A 248 5.83 -11.15 3.80
N TYR A 249 5.33 -10.07 3.20
CA TYR A 249 5.38 -9.87 1.75
C TYR A 249 6.83 -9.89 1.23
N VAL A 250 7.73 -9.09 1.80
CA VAL A 250 9.14 -9.04 1.37
C VAL A 250 9.81 -10.42 1.53
N LEU A 251 9.60 -11.11 2.66
CA LEU A 251 10.18 -12.43 2.90
C LEU A 251 9.59 -13.50 1.98
N SER A 252 8.29 -13.46 1.68
CA SER A 252 7.66 -14.45 0.80
C SER A 252 8.02 -14.25 -0.68
N VAL A 253 8.19 -12.99 -1.12
CA VAL A 253 8.54 -12.64 -2.49
C VAL A 253 10.05 -12.81 -2.75
N PHE A 254 10.89 -12.41 -1.80
CA PHE A 254 12.34 -12.35 -2.01
C PHE A 254 13.15 -13.35 -1.17
N GLY A 255 12.61 -13.84 -0.05
CA GLY A 255 13.29 -14.76 0.87
C GLY A 255 13.29 -16.24 0.45
N GLY A 256 12.41 -16.64 -0.48
CA GLY A 256 12.27 -18.03 -0.95
C GLY A 256 13.47 -18.61 -1.72
N ASN A 257 14.55 -17.83 -1.93
CA ASN A 257 15.70 -18.25 -2.71
C ASN A 257 16.94 -18.63 -1.87
N GLN A 258 16.83 -18.72 -0.54
CA GLN A 258 17.95 -19.11 0.34
C GLN A 258 17.92 -20.57 0.82
N GLY A 259 17.02 -21.43 0.35
CA GLY A 259 16.97 -22.79 0.88
C GLY A 259 16.19 -23.84 0.10
N VAL A 260 16.54 -24.12 -1.17
CA VAL A 260 16.33 -25.46 -1.76
C VAL A 260 17.48 -25.79 -2.72
N ASN A 261 18.17 -26.88 -2.42
CA ASN A 261 19.26 -27.47 -3.20
C ASN A 261 18.83 -27.90 -4.62
N SER A 262 19.78 -27.78 -5.55
CA SER A 262 20.04 -28.73 -6.65
C SER A 262 18.91 -29.04 -7.66
N GLY A 263 18.93 -28.37 -8.81
CA GLY A 263 18.23 -28.84 -10.02
C GLY A 263 18.13 -27.77 -11.08
N GLY A 264 18.69 -28.02 -12.27
CA GLY A 264 18.89 -27.02 -13.32
C GLY A 264 17.60 -26.33 -13.77
N GLY A 265 17.59 -25.00 -13.64
CA GLY A 265 16.56 -24.11 -14.18
C GLY A 265 17.18 -22.76 -14.52
N GLY A 266 17.12 -22.37 -15.80
CA GLY A 266 17.90 -21.30 -16.42
C GLY A 266 18.07 -19.99 -15.64
N TRP A 267 19.31 -19.72 -15.24
CA TRP A 267 19.91 -18.47 -14.73
C TRP A 267 19.57 -17.13 -15.43
N LEU A 268 18.85 -17.10 -16.55
CA LEU A 268 18.55 -15.89 -17.33
C LEU A 268 17.07 -15.47 -17.28
N SER A 269 16.16 -16.32 -16.80
CA SER A 269 14.72 -15.96 -16.69
C SER A 269 14.40 -15.14 -15.44
N SER A 270 15.14 -15.33 -14.35
CA SER A 270 14.87 -14.67 -13.06
C SER A 270 15.35 -13.21 -12.98
N LEU A 271 16.45 -12.86 -13.65
CA LEU A 271 17.02 -11.50 -13.62
C LEU A 271 16.17 -10.49 -14.38
N THR A 272 15.57 -10.91 -15.51
CA THR A 272 14.75 -10.04 -16.35
C THR A 272 13.34 -9.86 -15.79
N SER A 273 12.83 -10.85 -15.05
CA SER A 273 11.49 -10.83 -14.44
C SER A 273 11.42 -9.97 -13.16
N MET A 274 12.43 -10.05 -12.29
CA MET A 274 12.40 -9.39 -10.97
C MET A 274 12.72 -7.89 -11.00
N VAL A 275 13.71 -7.48 -11.80
CA VAL A 275 14.10 -6.06 -11.90
C VAL A 275 13.12 -5.27 -12.77
N GLY A 276 12.39 -5.96 -13.66
CA GLY A 276 11.35 -5.36 -14.50
C GLY A 276 9.95 -5.37 -13.87
N GLY A 277 9.55 -6.42 -13.15
CA GLY A 277 8.15 -6.64 -12.74
C GLY A 277 7.65 -5.76 -11.59
N ILE A 278 8.54 -5.28 -10.70
CA ILE A 278 8.14 -4.54 -9.49
C ILE A 278 8.02 -3.02 -9.74
N PHE A 279 8.69 -2.49 -10.77
CA PHE A 279 8.77 -1.05 -11.02
C PHE A 279 8.29 -0.60 -12.40
N LEU A 280 7.82 -1.53 -13.25
CA LEU A 280 7.26 -1.23 -14.57
C LEU A 280 5.82 -1.75 -14.69
N THR A 281 4.90 -1.23 -13.87
CA THR A 281 3.46 -1.54 -13.99
C THR A 281 2.68 -0.45 -14.72
N SER A 282 3.32 0.25 -15.67
CA SER A 282 2.66 1.26 -16.49
C SER A 282 2.39 0.86 -17.95
N ASN A 283 2.60 -0.39 -18.39
CA ASN A 283 2.14 -0.84 -19.71
C ASN A 283 1.77 -2.34 -19.75
N GLU A 284 0.46 -2.62 -19.85
CA GLU A 284 -0.29 -3.78 -20.39
C GLU A 284 0.28 -5.22 -20.41
N THR A 285 1.38 -5.52 -19.75
CA THR A 285 1.92 -6.88 -19.68
C THR A 285 2.27 -7.22 -18.24
N GLN A 286 1.31 -7.85 -17.54
CA GLN A 286 1.60 -8.56 -16.30
C GLN A 286 2.69 -9.61 -16.58
N PRO A 287 3.83 -9.60 -15.87
CA PRO A 287 4.74 -10.72 -15.95
C PRO A 287 4.04 -11.94 -15.36
N LEU A 288 3.86 -12.98 -16.18
CA LEU A 288 3.38 -14.30 -15.77
C LEU A 288 4.36 -14.93 -14.76
N ILE A 289 4.21 -14.58 -13.49
CA ILE A 289 4.81 -15.33 -12.39
C ILE A 289 3.92 -16.54 -12.15
N ARG A 290 4.46 -17.71 -12.46
CA ARG A 290 3.78 -19.01 -12.36
C ARG A 290 3.49 -19.31 -10.88
N GLY A 291 2.23 -19.18 -10.50
CA GLY A 291 1.73 -19.42 -9.15
C GLY A 291 0.87 -18.26 -8.71
N GLN A 292 -0.43 -18.42 -8.88
CA GLN A 292 -1.48 -17.51 -8.43
C GLN A 292 -1.30 -17.24 -6.92
N ARG A 293 -0.65 -16.12 -6.58
CA ARG A 293 -0.45 -15.64 -5.20
C ARG A 293 -1.32 -14.40 -5.05
N CYS A 294 -2.01 -14.28 -3.92
CA CYS A 294 -3.01 -13.24 -3.66
C CYS A 294 -2.36 -11.84 -3.69
N SER A 295 -2.35 -11.22 -4.87
CA SER A 295 -1.97 -9.82 -5.09
C SER A 295 -3.11 -8.94 -4.57
N GLY A 296 -2.80 -7.98 -3.71
CA GLY A 296 -3.78 -7.01 -3.20
C GLY A 296 -3.69 -6.73 -1.69
N GLY A 297 -2.96 -7.55 -0.92
CA GLY A 297 -2.81 -7.34 0.52
C GLY A 297 -1.79 -6.23 0.82
N GLU A 298 -0.71 -6.20 0.07
CA GLU A 298 0.37 -5.22 0.17
C GLU A 298 -0.08 -3.80 -0.21
N GLU A 299 -0.93 -3.66 -1.24
CA GLU A 299 -1.47 -2.38 -1.69
C GLU A 299 -2.34 -1.75 -0.60
N SER A 300 -3.13 -2.57 0.10
CA SER A 300 -3.95 -2.11 1.23
C SER A 300 -3.08 -1.58 2.37
N MET A 301 -1.99 -2.26 2.70
CA MET A 301 -1.07 -1.84 3.77
C MET A 301 -0.24 -0.62 3.38
N LEU A 302 0.19 -0.50 2.12
CA LEU A 302 0.88 0.69 1.62
C LEU A 302 -0.03 1.92 1.63
N LEU A 303 -1.29 1.76 1.22
CA LEU A 303 -2.27 2.83 1.26
C LEU A 303 -2.64 3.20 2.71
N ALA A 304 -2.78 2.20 3.59
CA ALA A 304 -2.98 2.42 5.02
C ALA A 304 -1.82 3.19 5.67
N LEU A 305 -0.57 2.87 5.29
CA LEU A 305 0.63 3.60 5.71
C LEU A 305 0.62 5.03 5.20
N TYR A 306 0.30 5.22 3.91
CA TYR A 306 0.19 6.52 3.28
C TYR A 306 -0.82 7.41 4.04
N GLU A 307 -2.02 6.91 4.29
CA GLU A 307 -3.07 7.66 5.00
C GLU A 307 -2.69 7.98 6.44
N ALA A 308 -2.14 7.01 7.18
CA ALA A 308 -1.73 7.22 8.57
C ALA A 308 -0.65 8.30 8.70
N VAL A 309 0.34 8.30 7.80
CA VAL A 309 1.41 9.32 7.77
C VAL A 309 0.87 10.70 7.38
N HIS A 310 -0.07 10.78 6.44
CA HIS A 310 -0.61 12.07 5.97
C HIS A 310 -1.61 12.68 6.94
N LEU A 311 -2.42 11.86 7.62
CA LEU A 311 -3.51 12.33 8.47
C LEU A 311 -3.08 12.54 9.91
N ASN A 312 -2.22 11.68 10.45
CA ASN A 312 -1.90 11.68 11.88
C ASN A 312 -0.45 12.11 12.16
N ARG A 313 -0.30 13.28 12.78
CA ARG A 313 1.01 13.84 13.14
C ARG A 313 1.81 12.98 14.15
N ASN A 314 1.12 12.24 15.02
CA ASN A 314 1.73 11.38 16.03
C ASN A 314 2.19 10.04 15.44
N PHE A 315 1.60 9.60 14.32
CA PHE A 315 1.96 8.33 13.71
C PHE A 315 3.42 8.30 13.24
N THR A 316 3.94 9.44 12.75
CA THR A 316 5.34 9.54 12.31
C THR A 316 6.32 9.37 13.47
N THR A 317 6.01 9.94 14.64
CA THR A 317 6.81 9.69 15.84
C THR A 317 6.73 8.22 16.25
N THR A 318 5.54 7.62 16.23
CA THR A 318 5.36 6.20 16.58
C THR A 318 6.13 5.27 15.65
N LEU A 319 6.11 5.50 14.34
CA LEU A 319 6.91 4.75 13.36
C LEU A 319 8.42 4.91 13.61
N ALA A 320 8.84 6.10 14.02
CA ALA A 320 10.19 6.40 14.44
C ALA A 320 10.54 5.90 15.85
N HIS A 321 9.63 5.26 16.59
CA HIS A 321 9.92 4.72 17.92
C HIS A 321 9.75 3.19 17.99
N SER A 322 8.86 2.61 17.18
CA SER A 322 8.51 1.18 17.17
C SER A 322 9.69 0.24 16.85
N SER A 323 10.70 0.73 16.13
CA SER A 323 11.90 -0.03 15.75
C SER A 323 13.04 -0.01 16.81
N SER A 324 12.81 0.61 17.98
CA SER A 324 13.79 0.67 19.09
C SER A 324 13.58 -0.37 20.20
N ALA A 325 12.47 -1.14 20.16
CA ALA A 325 12.06 -2.04 21.24
C ALA A 325 12.81 -3.39 21.31
N ALA A 326 14.01 -3.50 20.72
CA ALA A 326 14.88 -4.66 20.88
C ALA A 326 15.90 -4.53 22.03
N ALA A 327 16.02 -3.35 22.67
CA ALA A 327 16.95 -3.14 23.78
C ALA A 327 16.21 -3.15 25.13
N SER A 328 16.29 -4.29 25.83
CA SER A 328 15.80 -4.51 27.19
C SER A 328 16.61 -3.73 28.23
N THR A 329 16.38 -2.43 28.44
CA THR A 329 16.83 -1.70 29.65
C THR A 329 15.87 -0.57 30.06
N PRO A 330 15.75 -0.24 31.36
CA PRO A 330 14.73 0.68 31.88
C PRO A 330 15.03 2.16 31.58
N PRO A 331 14.02 3.05 31.60
CA PRO A 331 14.12 4.38 31.01
C PRO A 331 14.81 5.39 31.93
N SER A 332 15.75 6.16 31.37
CA SER A 332 16.21 7.45 31.92
C SER A 332 15.58 8.59 31.09
N PRO A 333 15.36 9.80 31.65
CA PRO A 333 14.65 10.87 30.95
C PRO A 333 15.47 11.48 29.80
N PRO A 334 14.81 12.15 28.83
CA PRO A 334 15.20 12.10 27.42
C PRO A 334 16.04 13.30 26.96
N ALA A 335 17.07 13.05 26.16
CA ALA A 335 17.71 14.10 25.35
C ALA A 335 18.11 13.65 23.93
N THR A 336 18.05 12.36 23.61
CA THR A 336 18.37 11.85 22.27
C THR A 336 17.53 10.61 21.98
N LEU A 337 16.77 10.64 20.88
CA LEU A 337 16.08 9.48 20.31
C LEU A 337 17.09 8.32 20.17
N PRO A 338 16.78 7.08 20.62
CA PRO A 338 17.68 5.95 20.41
C PRO A 338 17.83 5.67 18.90
N PRO A 339 19.05 5.42 18.40
CA PRO A 339 19.29 5.20 16.98
C PRO A 339 18.74 3.85 16.51
N HIS A 340 18.16 3.82 15.31
CA HIS A 340 17.48 2.64 14.75
C HIS A 340 18.44 1.68 14.07
N GLN A 341 18.23 0.38 14.26
CA GLN A 341 18.88 -0.67 13.46
C GLN A 341 17.90 -1.17 12.40
N VAL A 342 17.86 -0.49 11.26
CA VAL A 342 17.04 -0.92 10.12
C VAL A 342 17.90 -1.70 9.15
N GLN A 343 17.62 -3.00 9.01
CA GLN A 343 18.27 -3.83 8.01
C GLN A 343 17.63 -3.61 6.65
N LEU A 344 18.37 -3.02 5.72
CA LEU A 344 17.95 -2.96 4.33
C LEU A 344 18.13 -4.32 3.67
N TYR A 345 17.04 -4.87 3.14
CA TYR A 345 17.13 -6.04 2.27
C TYR A 345 17.89 -5.67 0.99
N ARG A 346 19.01 -6.35 0.73
CA ARG A 346 19.82 -6.18 -0.49
C ARG A 346 19.85 -7.50 -1.24
N LEU A 347 19.50 -7.47 -2.53
CA LEU A 347 19.59 -8.65 -3.39
C LEU A 347 21.06 -9.06 -3.59
N PRO A 348 21.38 -10.37 -3.56
CA PRO A 348 22.72 -10.85 -3.87
C PRO A 348 23.05 -10.53 -5.33
N MET A 349 24.12 -9.76 -5.55
CA MET A 349 24.62 -9.47 -6.90
C MET A 349 25.97 -10.14 -7.13
N ARG A 350 26.30 -10.47 -8.39
CA ARG A 350 27.58 -11.15 -8.73
C ARG A 350 28.83 -10.45 -8.18
N HIS A 351 28.77 -9.12 -8.05
CA HIS A 351 29.85 -8.28 -7.57
C HIS A 351 29.71 -7.87 -6.09
N ARG A 352 28.64 -8.31 -5.40
CA ARG A 352 28.37 -7.98 -4.00
C ARG A 352 28.19 -9.26 -3.18
N LYS A 353 29.19 -9.60 -2.38
CA LYS A 353 29.04 -10.60 -1.32
C LYS A 353 28.24 -9.96 -0.20
N ILE A 354 27.07 -10.51 0.13
CA ILE A 354 26.31 -10.10 1.30
C ILE A 354 27.01 -10.73 2.50
N VAL A 355 27.69 -9.92 3.29
CA VAL A 355 28.15 -10.31 4.61
C VAL A 355 27.00 -9.97 5.57
N PRO A 356 26.53 -10.92 6.41
CA PRO A 356 25.61 -10.61 7.49
C PRO A 356 26.37 -9.79 8.53
N GLU A 357 26.38 -8.47 8.37
CA GLU A 357 26.78 -7.53 9.43
C GLU A 357 25.50 -6.94 10.03
N GLU A 358 25.45 -6.86 11.36
CA GLU A 358 24.41 -6.11 12.04
C GLU A 358 24.51 -4.64 11.60
N PRO A 359 23.39 -4.04 11.13
CA PRO A 359 23.43 -2.69 10.61
C PRO A 359 23.76 -1.72 11.76
N PRO A 360 24.66 -0.75 11.55
CA PRO A 360 24.97 0.23 12.58
C PRO A 360 23.71 1.03 12.91
N SER A 361 23.53 1.35 14.19
CA SER A 361 22.41 2.18 14.61
C SER A 361 22.53 3.58 14.01
N GLN A 362 21.52 4.00 13.25
CA GLN A 362 21.52 5.29 12.55
C GLN A 362 20.12 5.91 12.50
N PRO A 363 20.00 7.24 12.30
CA PRO A 363 18.70 7.88 12.09
C PRO A 363 17.99 7.28 10.86
N LEU A 364 16.65 7.16 10.90
CA LEU A 364 15.85 6.70 9.76
C LEU A 364 16.13 7.48 8.46
N ALA A 365 16.43 8.77 8.58
CA ALA A 365 16.85 9.60 7.45
C ALA A 365 18.11 9.05 6.76
N SER A 366 19.09 8.54 7.52
CA SER A 366 20.30 7.91 6.95
C SER A 366 19.97 6.61 6.22
N THR A 367 19.12 5.76 6.81
CA THR A 367 18.64 4.53 6.17
C THR A 367 17.86 4.82 4.88
N LEU A 368 17.01 5.86 4.88
CA LEU A 368 16.27 6.28 3.70
C LEU A 368 17.26 6.70 2.59
N ILE A 369 18.31 7.47 2.91
CA ILE A 369 19.32 7.80 1.91
C ILE A 369 20.03 6.55 1.39
N ASP A 370 20.37 5.59 2.26
CA ASP A 370 20.99 4.33 1.82
C ASP A 370 20.09 3.54 0.85
N LEU A 371 18.77 3.53 1.08
CA LEU A 371 17.78 2.96 0.17
C LEU A 371 17.73 3.70 -1.17
N LEU A 372 17.73 5.04 -1.16
CA LEU A 372 17.74 5.84 -2.38
C LEU A 372 19.03 5.64 -3.19
N VAL A 373 20.18 5.53 -2.52
CA VAL A 373 21.47 5.21 -3.15
C VAL A 373 21.44 3.83 -3.79
N GLU A 374 20.92 2.84 -3.07
CA GLU A 374 20.77 1.48 -3.61
C GLU A 374 19.86 1.46 -4.83
N PHE A 375 18.72 2.17 -4.79
CA PHE A 375 17.82 2.32 -5.93
C PHE A 375 18.54 2.93 -7.14
N MET A 376 19.21 4.07 -6.96
CA MET A 376 19.92 4.77 -8.04
C MET A 376 21.01 3.90 -8.67
N MET A 377 21.78 3.15 -7.88
CA MET A 377 22.88 2.34 -8.42
C MET A 377 22.39 1.07 -9.12
N CYS A 378 21.27 0.50 -8.70
CA CYS A 378 20.76 -0.76 -9.23
C CYS A 378 19.80 -0.60 -10.42
N HIS A 379 19.30 0.62 -10.69
CA HIS A 379 18.25 0.85 -11.69
C HIS A 379 18.67 1.80 -12.83
N LEU A 380 19.96 1.88 -13.17
CA LEU A 380 20.45 2.55 -14.40
C LEU A 380 20.25 1.62 -15.62
N LEU A 381 18.99 1.33 -15.92
CA LEU A 381 18.57 0.31 -16.89
C LEU A 381 18.24 0.92 -18.25
N LYS A 382 18.34 0.14 -19.32
CA LYS A 382 17.87 0.55 -20.67
C LYS A 382 16.40 0.99 -20.67
N ASN A 383 15.56 0.33 -19.89
CA ASN A 383 14.20 0.80 -19.63
C ASN A 383 14.21 1.63 -18.34
N PHE A 384 14.66 2.88 -18.47
CA PHE A 384 14.87 3.79 -17.35
C PHE A 384 13.55 4.15 -16.67
N PRO A 385 13.37 3.90 -15.35
CA PRO A 385 12.12 4.21 -14.65
C PRO A 385 12.06 5.69 -14.23
N GLY A 386 11.83 6.59 -15.17
CA GLY A 386 12.00 8.03 -14.94
C GLY A 386 11.15 8.63 -13.82
N GLU A 387 9.88 8.21 -13.69
CA GLU A 387 8.98 8.70 -12.62
C GLU A 387 9.52 8.40 -11.22
N LEU A 388 10.08 7.21 -11.02
CA LEU A 388 10.69 6.81 -9.76
C LEU A 388 11.99 7.55 -9.48
N TYR A 389 12.77 7.88 -10.52
CA TYR A 389 13.94 8.74 -10.35
C TYR A 389 13.55 10.16 -9.95
N THR A 390 12.49 10.72 -10.54
CA THR A 390 11.94 12.02 -10.10
C THR A 390 11.53 11.97 -8.63
N LEU A 391 10.86 10.90 -8.19
CA LEU A 391 10.51 10.71 -6.78
C LEU A 391 11.75 10.57 -5.90
N CYS A 392 12.70 9.71 -6.29
CA CYS A 392 13.93 9.41 -5.55
C CYS A 392 14.75 10.67 -5.30
N VAL A 393 15.06 11.42 -6.36
CA VAL A 393 15.85 12.65 -6.26
C VAL A 393 15.06 13.75 -5.57
N GLY A 394 13.73 13.81 -5.76
CA GLY A 394 12.86 14.74 -5.05
C GLY A 394 12.79 14.50 -3.54
N VAL A 395 12.73 13.24 -3.09
CA VAL A 395 12.81 12.88 -1.65
C VAL A 395 14.17 13.26 -1.08
N LEU A 396 15.25 12.99 -1.82
CA LEU A 396 16.60 13.35 -1.41
C LEU A 396 16.75 14.87 -1.24
N LEU A 397 16.31 15.66 -2.22
CA LEU A 397 16.35 17.11 -2.17
C LEU A 397 15.58 17.65 -0.96
N ARG A 398 14.37 17.16 -0.70
CA ARG A 398 13.57 17.55 0.47
C ARG A 398 14.28 17.26 1.78
N LEU A 399 14.94 16.10 1.88
CA LEU A 399 15.69 15.71 3.08
C LEU A 399 16.90 16.61 3.31
N LEU A 400 17.69 16.89 2.26
CA LEU A 400 18.84 17.79 2.33
C LEU A 400 18.41 19.23 2.66
N SER A 401 17.33 19.70 2.03
CA SER A 401 16.75 21.02 2.28
C SER A 401 16.20 21.17 3.69
N TYR A 402 15.57 20.12 4.23
CA TYR A 402 15.16 20.10 5.63
C TYR A 402 16.37 20.14 6.57
N GLN A 403 17.40 19.33 6.30
CA GLN A 403 18.63 19.29 7.08
C GLN A 403 19.30 20.67 7.14
N LYS A 404 19.43 21.36 5.99
CA LYS A 404 19.99 22.72 5.91
C LYS A 404 19.13 23.74 6.66
N ARG A 405 17.82 23.76 6.42
CA ARG A 405 16.86 24.66 7.07
C ARG A 405 16.90 24.54 8.60
N CYS A 406 16.95 23.31 9.10
CA CYS A 406 17.01 23.02 10.54
C CYS A 406 18.44 23.11 11.12
N ARG A 407 19.46 23.32 10.29
CA ARG A 407 20.88 23.35 10.67
C ARG A 407 21.34 22.09 11.41
N VAL A 408 20.72 20.95 11.09
CA VAL A 408 21.08 19.64 11.63
C VAL A 408 22.15 19.01 10.72
N ARG A 409 23.02 18.15 11.25
CA ARG A 409 23.98 17.38 10.43
C ARG A 409 23.79 15.90 10.68
N LEU A 410 23.52 15.14 9.62
CA LEU A 410 23.54 13.68 9.69
C LEU A 410 25.00 13.20 9.67
N ALA A 411 25.39 12.49 10.73
CA ALA A 411 26.70 11.86 10.83
C ALA A 411 26.71 10.55 10.02
N ARG A 412 27.08 10.64 8.74
CA ARG A 412 27.16 9.50 7.81
C ARG A 412 28.24 9.70 6.75
N ASP A 413 28.62 8.63 6.06
CA ASP A 413 29.45 8.72 4.86
C ASP A 413 28.61 9.14 3.66
N TRP A 414 28.94 10.30 3.09
CA TRP A 414 28.23 10.88 1.96
C TRP A 414 28.80 10.43 0.60
N ARG A 415 30.01 9.85 0.57
CA ARG A 415 30.67 9.42 -0.68
C ARG A 415 29.80 8.50 -1.55
N PRO A 416 29.08 7.50 -1.00
CA PRO A 416 28.19 6.65 -1.80
C PRO A 416 27.05 7.43 -2.46
N LEU A 417 26.49 8.43 -1.77
CA LEU A 417 25.45 9.29 -2.32
C LEU A 417 25.97 10.11 -3.50
N TRP A 418 27.16 10.70 -3.36
CA TRP A 418 27.78 11.47 -4.43
C TRP A 418 28.07 10.62 -5.66
N ALA A 419 28.65 9.44 -5.43
CA ALA A 419 28.93 8.50 -6.51
C ALA A 419 27.65 8.13 -7.28
N ALA A 420 26.54 7.91 -6.55
CA ALA A 420 25.25 7.58 -7.16
C ALA A 420 24.64 8.74 -7.96
N LEU A 421 24.65 9.97 -7.42
CA LEU A 421 24.15 11.15 -8.13
C LEU A 421 24.98 11.46 -9.38
N ILE A 422 26.31 11.37 -9.29
CA ILE A 422 27.21 11.58 -10.44
C ILE A 422 26.99 10.48 -11.49
N ALA A 423 26.82 9.22 -11.06
CA ALA A 423 26.53 8.11 -11.97
C ALA A 423 25.20 8.33 -12.71
N LEU A 424 24.16 8.79 -12.00
CA LEU A 424 22.87 9.14 -12.58
C LEU A 424 22.99 10.26 -13.63
N LEU A 425 23.66 11.38 -13.30
CA LEU A 425 23.82 12.50 -14.21
C LEU A 425 24.60 12.10 -15.48
N LYS A 426 25.71 11.37 -15.32
CA LYS A 426 26.48 10.79 -16.44
C LYS A 426 25.65 9.85 -17.30
N TYR A 427 24.81 9.02 -16.68
CA TYR A 427 23.93 8.09 -17.38
C TYR A 427 22.90 8.84 -18.23
N LEU A 428 22.23 9.86 -17.67
CA LEU A 428 21.21 10.65 -18.35
C LEU A 428 21.78 11.34 -19.59
N VAL A 429 23.00 11.88 -19.52
CA VAL A 429 23.64 12.53 -20.66
C VAL A 429 24.17 11.54 -21.69
N SER A 430 24.75 10.42 -21.24
CA SER A 430 25.23 9.37 -22.16
C SER A 430 24.08 8.71 -22.94
N ASN A 431 22.87 8.67 -22.37
CA ASN A 431 21.69 8.01 -22.96
C ASN A 431 20.57 9.00 -23.34
N GLU A 432 20.91 10.28 -23.47
CA GLU A 432 19.98 11.40 -23.63
C GLU A 432 18.90 11.13 -24.70
N SER A 433 19.32 10.72 -25.90
CA SER A 433 18.43 10.49 -27.05
C SER A 433 17.41 9.37 -26.86
N THR A 434 17.68 8.44 -25.93
CA THR A 434 16.81 7.31 -25.63
C THR A 434 15.87 7.64 -24.47
N VAL A 435 16.40 8.22 -23.40
CA VAL A 435 15.63 8.53 -22.19
C VAL A 435 14.64 9.68 -22.44
N LEU A 436 15.05 10.71 -23.18
CA LEU A 436 14.23 11.89 -23.46
C LEU A 436 12.96 11.58 -24.27
N ARG A 437 12.90 10.41 -24.94
CA ARG A 437 11.69 9.94 -25.63
C ARG A 437 10.54 9.60 -24.69
N ARG A 438 10.83 9.34 -23.42
CA ARG A 438 9.84 8.88 -22.43
C ARG A 438 9.81 9.75 -21.18
N HIS A 439 10.93 10.37 -20.82
CA HIS A 439 11.08 11.06 -19.55
C HIS A 439 11.83 12.38 -19.70
N ASN A 440 11.39 13.37 -18.92
CA ASN A 440 12.04 14.67 -18.86
C ASN A 440 13.32 14.60 -18.02
N ILE A 441 14.46 14.43 -18.70
CA ILE A 441 15.78 14.31 -18.03
C ILE A 441 16.22 15.62 -17.36
N PHE A 442 15.74 16.78 -17.85
CA PHE A 442 16.20 18.08 -17.35
C PHE A 442 15.76 18.33 -15.92
N MET A 443 14.54 17.94 -15.58
CA MET A 443 14.01 18.00 -14.21
C MET A 443 14.80 17.12 -13.24
N ILE A 444 15.10 15.88 -13.63
CA ILE A 444 15.87 14.94 -12.80
C ILE A 444 17.31 15.47 -12.62
N SER A 445 17.93 15.93 -13.70
CA SER A 445 19.29 16.50 -13.65
C SER A 445 19.35 17.77 -12.81
N GLN A 446 18.33 18.62 -12.88
CA GLN A 446 18.25 19.84 -12.07
C GLN A 446 18.19 19.51 -10.59
N GLN A 447 17.28 18.61 -10.18
CA GLN A 447 17.16 18.20 -8.79
C GLN A 447 18.42 17.48 -8.28
N GLY A 448 19.04 16.64 -9.12
CA GLY A 448 20.28 15.95 -8.78
C GLY A 448 21.43 16.93 -8.56
N TYR A 449 21.54 17.94 -9.40
CA TYR A 449 22.51 19.01 -9.23
C TYR A 449 22.26 19.86 -7.97
N TYR A 450 21.00 20.15 -7.62
CA TYR A 450 20.66 20.84 -6.37
C TYR A 450 21.06 20.03 -5.14
N ALA A 451 20.80 18.72 -5.15
CA ALA A 451 21.24 17.84 -4.07
C ALA A 451 22.77 17.85 -3.88
N ILE A 452 23.55 17.93 -4.97
CA ILE A 452 25.02 18.09 -4.92
C ILE A 452 25.43 19.47 -4.39
N SER A 453 24.76 20.52 -4.85
CA SER A 453 25.07 21.91 -4.51
C SER A 453 24.77 22.25 -3.04
N GLU A 454 23.69 21.70 -2.50
CA GLU A 454 23.24 22.00 -1.13
C GLU A 454 24.23 21.52 -0.06
N TYR A 455 24.91 20.40 -0.29
CA TYR A 455 25.88 19.85 0.67
C TYR A 455 27.28 20.49 0.55
N THR A 456 27.63 21.03 -0.62
CA THR A 456 28.99 21.54 -0.91
C THR A 456 29.27 22.91 -0.29
N GLU A 457 28.31 23.54 0.41
CA GLU A 457 28.58 24.73 1.20
C GLU A 457 29.51 24.42 2.41
N LYS A 458 30.73 24.96 2.31
CA LYS A 458 31.69 25.30 3.38
C LYS A 458 32.80 24.33 3.82
N LYS A 459 32.93 23.07 3.36
CA LYS A 459 34.10 22.27 3.83
C LYS A 459 34.75 21.22 2.92
N ASN A 460 34.11 20.74 1.85
CA ASN A 460 34.66 19.66 1.00
C ASN A 460 34.82 20.10 -0.46
N MET A 461 35.90 20.83 -0.76
CA MET A 461 36.27 21.24 -2.13
C MET A 461 36.66 20.05 -3.03
N GLU A 462 37.07 18.92 -2.43
CA GLU A 462 37.43 17.65 -3.09
C GLU A 462 36.36 17.16 -4.10
N LEU A 463 35.09 17.33 -3.75
CA LEU A 463 33.96 16.91 -4.57
C LEU A 463 33.67 17.84 -5.77
N ASN A 464 34.11 19.09 -5.69
CA ASN A 464 33.93 20.00 -6.82
C ASN A 464 34.77 19.50 -8.01
N CYS A 465 36.00 19.04 -7.84
CA CYS A 465 36.89 18.73 -8.97
C CYS A 465 36.45 17.54 -9.85
N SER A 466 35.83 16.51 -9.27
CA SER A 466 35.29 15.38 -10.04
C SER A 466 33.91 15.67 -10.67
N ALA A 467 33.12 16.55 -10.04
CA ALA A 467 31.87 17.07 -10.59
C ALA A 467 32.13 18.09 -11.72
N ILE A 468 33.13 18.97 -11.54
CA ILE A 468 33.55 20.04 -12.47
C ILE A 468 33.87 19.47 -13.86
N SER A 469 34.55 18.33 -13.97
CA SER A 469 34.87 17.74 -15.28
C SER A 469 33.72 16.92 -15.88
N ALA A 470 32.83 16.37 -15.05
CA ALA A 470 31.73 15.52 -15.49
C ALA A 470 30.51 16.30 -16.04
N HIS A 471 30.32 17.56 -15.66
CA HIS A 471 29.09 18.32 -15.95
C HIS A 471 29.20 19.32 -17.10
N GLN A 472 30.34 19.39 -17.81
CA GLN A 472 30.42 20.19 -19.04
C GLN A 472 29.42 19.67 -20.08
N SER A 473 29.34 18.35 -20.26
CA SER A 473 28.40 17.71 -21.18
C SER A 473 26.94 18.04 -20.83
N ASP A 474 26.61 18.04 -19.54
CA ASP A 474 25.26 18.33 -19.04
C ASP A 474 24.87 19.78 -19.36
N PHE A 475 25.81 20.73 -19.22
CA PHE A 475 25.60 22.12 -19.58
C PHE A 475 25.39 22.30 -21.08
N TYR A 476 26.19 21.65 -21.94
CA TYR A 476 26.05 21.76 -23.38
C TYR A 476 24.74 21.13 -23.88
N THR A 477 24.35 20.00 -23.31
CA THR A 477 23.04 19.39 -23.58
C THR A 477 21.91 20.33 -23.15
N ALA A 478 21.94 20.87 -21.93
CA ALA A 478 20.93 21.82 -21.46
C ALA A 478 20.83 23.07 -22.37
N LEU A 479 21.98 23.63 -22.76
CA LEU A 479 22.04 24.79 -23.63
C LEU A 479 21.40 24.50 -25.00
N ARG A 480 21.72 23.35 -25.61
CA ARG A 480 21.17 22.93 -26.93
C ARG A 480 19.64 22.96 -26.95
N PHE A 481 18.99 22.44 -25.92
CA PHE A 481 17.53 22.41 -25.83
C PHE A 481 16.92 23.73 -25.38
N SER A 482 17.65 24.54 -24.61
CA SER A 482 17.19 25.87 -24.21
C SER A 482 17.13 26.86 -25.40
N THR A 483 17.98 26.66 -26.41
CA THR A 483 18.07 27.51 -27.60
C THR A 483 17.16 27.08 -28.76
N GLY A 484 16.56 25.88 -28.67
CA GLY A 484 15.60 25.38 -29.66
C GLY A 484 14.15 25.75 -29.31
N ASP A 485 13.21 25.43 -30.22
CA ASP A 485 11.77 25.45 -29.95
C ASP A 485 11.25 24.03 -29.76
N GLY A 486 11.47 23.48 -28.56
CA GLY A 486 11.01 22.15 -28.17
C GLY A 486 10.22 22.18 -26.85
N GLU A 487 9.46 21.11 -26.60
CA GLU A 487 8.63 20.92 -25.40
C GLU A 487 9.41 21.14 -24.09
N TYR A 488 10.67 20.72 -24.06
CA TYR A 488 11.53 20.81 -22.87
C TYR A 488 12.35 22.11 -22.74
N LYS A 489 12.08 23.13 -23.57
CA LYS A 489 12.85 24.38 -23.60
C LYS A 489 12.94 25.06 -22.23
N ALA A 490 11.81 25.15 -21.53
CA ALA A 490 11.74 25.80 -20.22
C ALA A 490 12.58 25.05 -19.17
N ASP A 491 12.52 23.72 -19.17
CA ASP A 491 13.23 22.87 -18.20
C ASP A 491 14.73 22.83 -18.48
N ALA A 492 15.09 22.77 -19.76
CA ALA A 492 16.46 22.88 -20.21
C ALA A 492 17.08 24.25 -19.85
N LEU A 493 16.31 25.34 -19.98
CA LEU A 493 16.75 26.67 -19.56
C LEU A 493 16.94 26.75 -18.04
N ARG A 494 16.02 26.15 -17.26
CA ARG A 494 16.18 26.04 -15.80
C ARG A 494 17.46 25.30 -15.45
N LEU A 495 17.71 24.13 -16.02
CA LEU A 495 18.95 23.37 -15.80
C LEU A 495 20.20 24.17 -16.19
N ALA A 496 20.19 24.82 -17.36
CA ALA A 496 21.31 25.63 -17.83
C ALA A 496 21.66 26.75 -16.85
N ASN A 497 20.65 27.41 -16.27
CA ASN A 497 20.84 28.44 -15.23
C ASN A 497 21.43 27.87 -13.93
N CYS A 498 21.07 26.64 -13.57
CA CYS A 498 21.64 25.95 -12.39
C CYS A 498 23.12 25.64 -12.57
N LEU A 499 23.52 25.27 -13.78
CA LEU A 499 24.89 24.88 -14.10
C LEU A 499 25.83 26.07 -14.38
N VAL A 500 25.35 27.32 -14.31
CA VAL A 500 26.18 28.53 -14.56
C VAL A 500 27.40 28.60 -13.65
N ASN A 501 27.23 28.33 -12.36
CA ASN A 501 28.34 28.35 -11.41
C ASN A 501 29.33 27.23 -11.67
N VAL A 502 28.86 26.00 -11.94
CA VAL A 502 29.75 24.90 -12.35
C VAL A 502 30.57 25.31 -13.57
N ARG A 503 29.91 25.83 -14.60
CA ARG A 503 30.59 26.31 -15.82
C ARG A 503 31.65 27.35 -15.50
N ALA A 504 31.33 28.36 -14.68
CA ALA A 504 32.29 29.39 -14.28
C ALA A 504 33.50 28.79 -13.57
N ILE A 505 33.28 27.80 -12.70
CA ILE A 505 34.35 27.07 -12.00
C ILE A 505 35.21 26.28 -12.99
N VAL A 506 34.61 25.51 -13.91
CA VAL A 506 35.36 24.75 -14.92
C VAL A 506 36.21 25.68 -15.77
N GLN A 507 35.60 26.74 -16.30
CA GLN A 507 36.28 27.71 -17.16
C GLN A 507 37.42 28.44 -16.44
N HIS A 508 37.31 28.65 -15.13
CA HIS A 508 38.34 29.30 -14.33
C HIS A 508 39.52 28.38 -14.01
N PHE A 509 39.24 27.12 -13.63
CA PHE A 509 40.29 26.22 -13.15
C PHE A 509 40.90 25.32 -14.22
N SER A 510 40.17 24.90 -15.26
CA SER A 510 40.72 24.09 -16.37
C SER A 510 42.02 24.69 -16.96
N PRO A 511 42.07 25.95 -17.41
CA PRO A 511 43.30 26.51 -17.97
C PRO A 511 44.42 26.65 -16.93
N LYS A 512 44.08 26.86 -15.65
CA LYS A 512 45.07 26.96 -14.55
C LYS A 512 45.68 25.61 -14.21
N ILE A 513 44.88 24.54 -14.25
CA ILE A 513 45.33 23.17 -14.07
C ILE A 513 46.22 22.76 -15.26
N GLU A 514 45.79 23.04 -16.49
CA GLU A 514 46.59 22.77 -17.70
C GLU A 514 47.93 23.54 -17.69
N SER A 515 47.90 24.82 -17.31
CA SER A 515 49.13 25.61 -17.15
C SER A 515 50.04 25.08 -16.04
N TRP A 516 49.50 24.56 -14.95
CA TRP A 516 50.31 23.99 -13.87
C TRP A 516 50.89 22.63 -14.27
N LEU A 517 50.11 21.78 -14.94
CA LEU A 517 50.53 20.48 -15.46
C LEU A 517 51.68 20.63 -16.47
N SER A 518 51.58 21.60 -17.38
CA SER A 518 52.66 21.92 -18.32
C SER A 518 53.92 22.45 -17.62
N GLN A 519 53.79 23.22 -16.53
CA GLN A 519 54.94 23.66 -15.73
C GLN A 519 55.62 22.52 -14.97
N GLN A 520 54.86 21.53 -14.52
CA GLN A 520 55.37 20.38 -13.77
C GLN A 520 55.74 19.17 -14.66
N ASN A 521 55.56 19.28 -15.98
CA ASN A 521 55.70 18.16 -16.94
C ASN A 521 54.89 16.92 -16.54
N LEU A 522 53.67 17.13 -16.01
CA LEU A 522 52.76 16.06 -15.63
C LEU A 522 51.60 15.96 -16.63
N SER A 523 51.23 14.74 -16.99
CA SER A 523 50.08 14.48 -17.87
C SER A 523 48.77 14.37 -17.10
N THR A 524 48.84 13.96 -15.83
CA THR A 524 47.68 13.69 -14.98
C THR A 524 47.94 14.22 -13.58
N PRO A 525 47.09 15.13 -13.05
CA PRO A 525 47.24 15.64 -11.69
C PRO A 525 46.68 14.63 -10.68
N THR A 526 47.27 14.60 -9.48
CA THR A 526 46.69 13.93 -8.31
C THR A 526 45.65 14.83 -7.63
N GLU A 527 44.77 14.25 -6.81
CA GLU A 527 43.72 14.99 -6.11
C GLU A 527 44.29 16.12 -5.23
N ASP A 528 45.33 15.83 -4.44
CA ASP A 528 45.99 16.82 -3.58
C ASP A 528 46.58 18.00 -4.37
N GLN A 529 47.14 17.72 -5.55
CA GLN A 529 47.70 18.75 -6.43
C GLN A 529 46.60 19.66 -7.01
N ILE A 530 45.46 19.10 -7.40
CA ILE A 530 44.31 19.89 -7.85
C ILE A 530 43.82 20.80 -6.71
N LEU A 531 43.71 20.25 -5.49
CA LEU A 531 43.27 21.02 -4.32
C LEU A 531 44.21 22.19 -4.02
N GLU A 532 45.51 21.99 -4.16
CA GLU A 532 46.49 23.06 -3.96
C GLU A 532 46.31 24.20 -4.98
N ILE A 533 46.13 23.86 -6.26
CA ILE A 533 45.88 24.84 -7.32
C ILE A 533 44.58 25.60 -7.05
N VAL A 534 43.52 24.88 -6.66
CA VAL A 534 42.21 25.46 -6.35
C VAL A 534 42.31 26.42 -5.17
N ARG A 535 42.98 26.02 -4.07
CA ARG A 535 43.19 26.87 -2.88
C ARG A 535 43.93 28.16 -3.22
N LYS A 536 45.00 28.10 -4.04
CA LYS A 536 45.80 29.27 -4.44
C LYS A 536 45.05 30.26 -5.34
N ASN A 537 44.00 29.81 -6.02
CA ASN A 537 43.31 30.58 -7.05
C ASN A 537 41.85 30.88 -6.70
N TYR A 538 41.44 30.57 -5.46
CA TYR A 538 40.06 30.68 -5.01
C TYR A 538 39.56 32.12 -5.02
N ASP A 539 40.38 33.07 -4.55
CA ASP A 539 40.00 34.49 -4.43
C ASP A 539 39.68 35.16 -5.79
N SER A 540 40.15 34.56 -6.89
CA SER A 540 39.90 35.04 -8.25
C SER A 540 38.65 34.44 -8.90
N LEU A 541 37.96 33.50 -8.24
CA LEU A 541 36.75 32.85 -8.75
C LEU A 541 35.52 33.70 -8.42
N ILE A 542 34.76 34.07 -9.45
CA ILE A 542 33.51 34.81 -9.32
C ILE A 542 32.34 33.85 -9.56
N LEU A 543 31.49 33.66 -8.55
CA LEU A 543 30.27 32.86 -8.63
C LEU A 543 29.04 33.74 -8.53
N LYS A 544 27.96 33.36 -9.23
CA LYS A 544 26.66 34.01 -9.07
C LYS A 544 25.98 33.44 -7.83
N LEU A 545 25.38 34.31 -7.02
CA LEU A 545 24.48 33.85 -5.97
C LEU A 545 23.26 33.19 -6.64
N GLN A 546 23.01 31.92 -6.34
CA GLN A 546 21.85 31.19 -6.82
C GLN A 546 20.81 31.14 -5.70
N GLU A 547 19.69 31.84 -5.90
CA GLU A 547 18.55 31.83 -4.99
C GLU A 547 17.58 30.71 -5.36
N GLY A 548 16.87 30.15 -4.37
CA GLY A 548 15.84 29.14 -4.62
C GLY A 548 16.32 27.71 -4.86
N LEU A 549 17.59 27.38 -4.60
CA LEU A 549 18.12 26.00 -4.68
C LEU A 549 17.43 25.03 -3.71
N GLU A 550 16.80 25.55 -2.65
CA GLU A 550 16.04 24.80 -1.64
C GLU A 550 14.55 24.67 -2.01
N ALA A 551 14.13 25.26 -3.14
CA ALA A 551 12.75 25.20 -3.58
C ALA A 551 12.46 23.81 -4.17
N TYR A 552 11.57 23.08 -3.51
CA TYR A 552 10.98 21.86 -4.02
C TYR A 552 9.48 22.02 -4.11
N GLU A 553 8.87 21.34 -5.08
CA GLU A 553 7.43 21.31 -5.21
C GLU A 553 6.81 20.54 -4.03
N ARG A 554 5.81 21.18 -3.39
CA ARG A 554 5.09 20.57 -2.29
C ARG A 554 4.26 19.42 -2.82
N TYR A 555 4.23 18.33 -2.07
CA TYR A 555 3.41 17.18 -2.39
C TYR A 555 1.93 17.61 -2.48
N THR A 556 1.27 17.20 -3.57
CA THR A 556 -0.16 17.38 -3.76
C THR A 556 -0.79 16.04 -4.08
N GLU A 557 -1.69 15.57 -3.21
CA GLU A 557 -2.38 14.28 -3.37
C GLU A 557 -3.14 14.18 -4.70
N ARG A 558 -3.71 15.29 -5.18
CA ARG A 558 -4.47 15.37 -6.44
C ARG A 558 -3.68 14.86 -7.64
N GLU A 559 -2.38 15.13 -7.71
CA GLU A 559 -1.52 14.68 -8.81
C GLU A 559 -1.30 13.17 -8.79
N GLN A 560 -1.41 12.55 -7.61
CA GLN A 560 -1.23 11.12 -7.41
C GLN A 560 -2.55 10.34 -7.45
N TRP A 561 -3.68 11.01 -7.67
CA TRP A 561 -5.00 10.37 -7.71
C TRP A 561 -5.08 9.16 -8.64
N PRO A 562 -4.53 9.18 -9.87
CA PRO A 562 -4.57 8.00 -10.74
C PRO A 562 -3.87 6.77 -10.13
N LEU A 563 -2.77 6.98 -9.40
CA LEU A 563 -2.06 5.92 -8.69
C LEU A 563 -2.86 5.44 -7.47
N LEU A 564 -3.37 6.38 -6.66
CA LEU A 564 -4.16 6.06 -5.47
C LEU A 564 -5.46 5.32 -5.82
N SER A 565 -6.12 5.67 -6.94
CA SER A 565 -7.29 4.95 -7.44
C SER A 565 -6.95 3.50 -7.78
N LYS A 566 -5.87 3.28 -8.54
CA LYS A 566 -5.41 1.92 -8.88
C LYS A 566 -5.06 1.09 -7.65
N LEU A 567 -4.41 1.71 -6.65
CA LEU A 567 -4.09 1.03 -5.39
C LEU A 567 -5.36 0.67 -4.60
N ARG A 568 -6.38 1.55 -4.57
CA ARG A 568 -7.68 1.26 -3.95
C ARG A 568 -8.38 0.08 -4.63
N GLU A 569 -8.42 0.06 -5.96
CA GLU A 569 -9.03 -1.01 -6.74
C GLU A 569 -8.30 -2.37 -6.55
N ALA A 570 -6.97 -2.35 -6.54
CA ALA A 570 -6.14 -3.52 -6.27
C ALA A 570 -6.35 -4.03 -4.84
N ALA A 571 -6.38 -3.13 -3.85
CA ALA A 571 -6.66 -3.47 -2.46
C ALA A 571 -8.07 -4.07 -2.30
N ALA A 572 -9.08 -3.52 -2.97
CA ALA A 572 -10.46 -4.03 -2.91
C ALA A 572 -10.54 -5.44 -3.49
N THR A 573 -9.86 -5.67 -4.62
CA THR A 573 -9.77 -6.99 -5.25
C THR A 573 -9.04 -7.99 -4.35
N GLY A 574 -7.92 -7.59 -3.73
CA GLY A 574 -7.18 -8.40 -2.76
C GLY A 574 -8.01 -8.79 -1.55
N ALA A 575 -8.69 -7.83 -0.93
CA ALA A 575 -9.56 -8.05 0.21
C ALA A 575 -10.70 -9.02 -0.15
N ARG A 576 -11.37 -8.84 -1.29
CA ARG A 576 -12.41 -9.77 -1.77
C ARG A 576 -11.90 -11.19 -1.99
N HIS A 577 -10.67 -11.36 -2.46
CA HIS A 577 -10.07 -12.69 -2.60
C HIS A 577 -9.80 -13.39 -1.26
N GLN A 578 -9.66 -12.65 -0.17
CA GLN A 578 -9.50 -13.23 1.19
C GLN A 578 -10.85 -13.52 1.87
N LEU A 579 -11.94 -12.94 1.35
CA LEU A 579 -13.32 -13.13 1.82
C LEU A 579 -13.99 -14.38 1.24
N THR A 580 -13.23 -15.44 0.93
CA THR A 580 -13.82 -16.67 0.34
C THR A 580 -14.84 -17.33 1.27
N ALA A 581 -15.82 -18.00 0.66
CA ALA A 581 -16.79 -18.82 1.38
C ALA A 581 -16.09 -19.83 2.32
N ASP A 582 -14.96 -20.39 1.88
CA ASP A 582 -14.13 -21.30 2.68
C ASP A 582 -13.59 -20.63 3.94
N ALA A 583 -13.07 -19.40 3.82
CA ALA A 583 -12.56 -18.66 4.96
C ALA A 583 -13.67 -18.37 5.99
N LEU A 584 -14.86 -17.99 5.53
CA LEU A 584 -16.03 -17.79 6.41
C LEU A 584 -16.49 -19.12 7.04
N HIS A 585 -16.49 -20.22 6.28
CA HIS A 585 -16.80 -21.56 6.77
C HIS A 585 -15.83 -22.03 7.86
N HIS A 586 -14.54 -21.74 7.72
CA HIS A 586 -13.53 -22.05 8.73
C HIS A 586 -13.79 -21.33 10.05
N HIS A 587 -14.06 -20.01 10.01
CA HIS A 587 -14.39 -19.27 11.24
C HIS A 587 -15.71 -19.72 11.86
N THR A 588 -16.72 -20.00 11.03
CA THR A 588 -18.01 -20.57 11.49
C THR A 588 -17.78 -21.87 12.27
N ALA A 589 -17.00 -22.79 11.71
CA ALA A 589 -16.69 -24.07 12.37
C ALA A 589 -15.92 -23.87 13.68
N ALA A 590 -14.94 -22.96 13.70
CA ALA A 590 -14.18 -22.64 14.91
C ALA A 590 -15.05 -22.01 16.01
N ALA A 591 -15.94 -21.08 15.65
CA ALA A 591 -16.89 -20.46 16.60
C ALA A 591 -17.83 -21.50 17.21
N LEU A 592 -18.43 -22.36 16.38
CA LEU A 592 -19.30 -23.43 16.87
C LEU A 592 -18.54 -24.41 17.77
N SER A 593 -17.31 -24.79 17.38
CA SER A 593 -16.46 -25.67 18.20
C SER A 593 -16.21 -25.07 19.58
N HIS A 594 -15.92 -23.77 19.66
CA HIS A 594 -15.74 -23.06 20.93
C HIS A 594 -16.99 -23.14 21.80
N TYR A 595 -18.16 -22.81 21.25
CA TYR A 595 -19.42 -22.86 22.01
C TYR A 595 -19.86 -24.27 22.39
N THR A 596 -19.52 -25.28 21.61
CA THR A 596 -19.78 -26.68 21.98
C THR A 596 -18.83 -27.19 23.06
N ALA A 597 -17.62 -26.62 23.19
CA ALA A 597 -16.65 -27.01 24.21
C ALA A 597 -16.91 -26.36 25.58
N LEU A 598 -17.71 -25.29 25.62
CA LEU A 598 -18.17 -24.63 26.86
C LEU A 598 -19.38 -25.34 27.51
N ARG A 599 -19.96 -26.34 26.84
CA ARG A 599 -21.00 -27.24 27.38
C ARG A 599 -20.37 -28.50 27.94
#